data_AF-A0AAV8YG90-F1
#
_entry.id   AF-A0AAV8YG90-F1
#
_cell.length_a   1.000
_cell.length_b   1.000
_cell.length_c   1.000
_cell.angle_alpha   90.00
_cell.angle_beta   90.00
_cell.angle_gamma   90.00
#
_symmetry.space_group_name_H-M   'P 1'
#
loop_
_entity.id
_entity.type
_entity.pdbx_description
1 polymer ?
#
loop_
_entity_poly.entity_id
_entity_poly.type
_entity_poly.pdbx_seq_one_letter_code
_entity_poly.pdbx_strand_id
1 'polypeptide(L)'
;MRFPPGVPYEDVLRDGVILCTLMNRLAPGIIPRINTTGGDYKKMDNLSQFQRACTAYGVPDVDLFQTTDLWDKKNIALVTSTIFAIGRTAYKHPEWRGPHLGPKPSEENKRDFSEEQLRAGEAIIGLQAGQNRGATQAGQNFGASRKIILGK
;
A
#
# COMPACT_ATOMS: atom_id res chain seq x y z
N MET A 1 -12.73 14.72 -19.33
CA MET A 1 -13.44 15.43 -18.25
C MET A 1 -12.40 16.26 -17.52
N ARG A 2 -12.65 17.55 -17.29
CA ARG A 2 -11.73 18.45 -16.58
C ARG A 2 -12.44 18.91 -15.31
N PHE A 3 -11.73 18.96 -14.18
CA PHE A 3 -12.28 19.50 -12.95
C PHE A 3 -12.72 20.95 -13.17
N PRO A 4 -13.90 21.35 -12.67
CA PRO A 4 -14.35 22.73 -12.78
C PRO A 4 -13.40 23.68 -12.04
N PRO A 5 -13.09 24.86 -12.61
CA PRO A 5 -12.20 25.82 -11.96
C PRO A 5 -12.86 26.39 -10.69
N GLY A 6 -12.06 26.58 -9.63
CA GLY A 6 -12.51 27.23 -8.39
C GLY A 6 -13.37 26.37 -7.46
N VAL A 7 -13.62 25.10 -7.79
CA VAL A 7 -14.34 24.18 -6.90
C VAL A 7 -13.33 23.27 -6.17
N PRO A 8 -13.44 23.10 -4.84
CA PRO A 8 -12.59 22.18 -4.10
C PRO A 8 -12.68 20.75 -4.62
N TYR A 9 -11.55 20.06 -4.64
CA TYR A 9 -11.40 18.70 -5.16
C TYR A 9 -12.43 17.73 -4.56
N GLU A 10 -12.60 17.77 -3.24
CA GLU A 10 -13.51 16.89 -2.52
C GLU A 10 -14.99 17.19 -2.80
N ASP A 11 -15.34 18.44 -3.10
CA ASP A 11 -16.71 18.82 -3.44
C ASP A 11 -17.09 18.33 -4.83
N VAL A 12 -16.13 18.30 -5.76
CA VAL A 12 -16.31 17.76 -7.11
C VAL A 12 -16.51 16.24 -7.08
N LEU A 13 -15.90 15.53 -6.13
CA LEU A 13 -16.02 14.07 -6.01
C LEU A 13 -17.22 13.62 -5.16
N ARG A 14 -17.80 14.52 -4.35
CA ARG A 14 -18.75 14.20 -3.27
C ARG A 14 -20.00 13.47 -3.74
N ASP A 15 -20.45 13.69 -4.98
CA ASP A 15 -21.63 13.03 -5.55
C ASP A 15 -21.37 11.59 -6.04
N GLY A 16 -20.11 11.16 -6.08
CA GLY A 16 -19.67 9.84 -6.53
C GLY A 16 -19.77 9.60 -8.04
N VAL A 17 -20.29 10.53 -8.83
CA VAL A 17 -20.53 10.34 -10.27
C VAL A 17 -19.20 10.18 -11.02
N ILE A 18 -18.23 11.04 -10.72
CA ILE A 18 -16.90 11.00 -11.34
C ILE A 18 -16.17 9.71 -10.97
N LEU A 19 -16.25 9.30 -9.70
CA LEU A 19 -15.64 8.08 -9.19
C LEU A 19 -16.23 6.84 -9.87
N CYS A 20 -17.55 6.76 -9.99
CA CYS A 20 -18.21 5.67 -10.70
C CYS A 20 -17.84 5.67 -12.20
N THR A 21 -17.77 6.85 -12.81
CA THR A 21 -17.39 7.00 -14.22
C THR A 21 -15.94 6.54 -14.44
N LEU A 22 -15.03 6.84 -13.50
CA LEU A 22 -13.65 6.36 -13.53
C LEU A 22 -13.61 4.82 -13.54
N MET A 23 -14.35 4.16 -12.64
CA MET A 23 -14.39 2.69 -12.60
C MET A 23 -14.95 2.09 -13.90
N ASN A 24 -16.01 2.68 -14.46
CA ASN A 24 -16.55 2.25 -15.76
C ASN A 24 -15.61 2.51 -16.94
N ARG A 25 -14.65 3.44 -16.83
CA ARG A 25 -13.60 3.63 -17.83
C ARG A 25 -12.54 2.53 -17.75
N LEU A 26 -12.21 2.08 -16.55
CA LEU A 26 -11.23 1.01 -16.32
C LEU A 26 -11.82 -0.36 -16.66
N ALA A 27 -13.03 -0.64 -16.18
CA ALA A 27 -13.77 -1.86 -16.43
C ALA A 27 -15.19 -1.52 -16.92
N PRO A 28 -15.43 -1.52 -18.24
CA PRO A 28 -16.73 -1.19 -18.80
C PRO A 28 -17.87 -2.03 -18.23
N GLY A 29 -18.90 -1.36 -17.70
CA GLY A 29 -20.10 -2.02 -17.16
C GLY A 29 -19.98 -2.53 -15.73
N ILE A 30 -18.85 -2.31 -15.04
CA ILE A 30 -18.69 -2.72 -13.63
C ILE A 30 -19.70 -2.02 -12.70
N ILE A 31 -20.12 -0.80 -13.04
CA ILE A 31 -21.20 -0.07 -12.40
C ILE A 31 -22.33 0.13 -13.42
N PRO A 32 -23.43 -0.65 -13.36
CA PRO A 32 -24.48 -0.63 -14.37
C PRO A 32 -25.27 0.69 -14.44
N ARG A 33 -25.44 1.39 -13.31
CA ARG A 33 -26.24 2.61 -13.23
C ARG A 33 -25.64 3.62 -12.26
N ILE A 34 -25.28 4.79 -12.79
CA ILE A 34 -24.78 5.92 -12.00
C ILE A 34 -25.93 6.90 -11.76
N ASN A 35 -26.16 7.28 -10.51
CA ASN A 35 -27.18 8.26 -10.17
C ASN A 35 -26.64 9.68 -10.40
N THR A 36 -27.13 10.38 -11.43
CA THR A 36 -26.73 11.76 -11.73
C THR A 36 -27.68 12.82 -11.17
N THR A 37 -28.89 12.41 -10.75
CA THR A 37 -29.93 13.29 -10.21
C THR A 37 -30.63 12.65 -9.01
N GLY A 38 -31.10 13.50 -8.09
CA GLY A 38 -31.86 13.12 -6.90
C GLY A 38 -31.21 13.57 -5.61
N GLY A 39 -31.74 13.08 -4.49
CA GLY A 39 -31.31 13.46 -3.14
C GLY A 39 -30.01 12.81 -2.70
N ASP A 40 -29.56 13.17 -1.50
CA ASP A 40 -28.26 12.76 -0.96
C ASP A 40 -28.09 11.24 -0.82
N TYR A 41 -29.16 10.50 -0.56
CA TYR A 41 -29.13 9.03 -0.51
C TYR A 41 -28.63 8.41 -1.82
N LYS A 42 -28.91 9.01 -2.98
CA LYS A 42 -28.42 8.51 -4.27
C LYS A 42 -26.94 8.79 -4.50
N LYS A 43 -26.44 9.90 -3.96
CA LYS A 43 -25.01 10.23 -3.98
C LYS A 43 -24.24 9.27 -3.09
N MET A 44 -24.78 8.96 -1.90
CA MET A 44 -24.22 7.92 -1.02
C MET A 44 -24.25 6.54 -1.68
N ASP A 45 -25.32 6.20 -2.40
CA ASP A 45 -25.41 4.96 -3.17
C ASP A 45 -24.31 4.89 -4.25
N ASN A 46 -24.04 5.99 -4.97
CA ASN A 46 -22.90 6.03 -5.91
C ASN A 46 -21.57 5.72 -5.22
N LEU A 47 -21.32 6.26 -4.03
CA LEU A 47 -20.08 6.00 -3.28
C LEU A 47 -19.98 4.52 -2.86
N SER A 48 -21.09 3.91 -2.45
CA SER A 48 -21.13 2.46 -2.17
C SER A 48 -20.90 1.62 -3.42
N GLN A 49 -21.51 1.99 -4.56
CA GLN A 49 -21.28 1.33 -5.85
C GLN A 49 -19.82 1.44 -6.29
N PHE A 50 -19.19 2.61 -6.10
CA PHE A 50 -17.77 2.82 -6.35
C PHE A 50 -16.90 1.89 -5.52
N GLN A 51 -17.11 1.81 -4.20
CA GLN A 51 -16.33 0.93 -3.32
C GLN A 51 -16.44 -0.53 -3.76
N ARG A 52 -17.66 -1.01 -4.06
CA ARG A 52 -17.90 -2.37 -4.57
C ARG A 52 -17.18 -2.62 -5.89
N ALA A 53 -17.19 -1.64 -6.79
CA ALA A 53 -16.47 -1.73 -8.06
C ALA A 53 -14.95 -1.77 -7.85
N CYS A 54 -14.40 -1.01 -6.90
CA CYS A 54 -12.98 -1.06 -6.56
C CYS A 54 -12.56 -2.45 -6.06
N THR A 55 -13.31 -3.04 -5.12
CA THR A 55 -13.03 -4.40 -4.65
C THR A 55 -13.15 -5.41 -5.79
N ALA A 56 -14.19 -5.32 -6.64
CA ALA A 56 -14.36 -6.20 -7.80
C ALA A 56 -13.25 -6.05 -8.85
N TYR A 57 -12.68 -4.84 -8.99
CA TYR A 57 -11.52 -4.57 -9.82
C TYR A 57 -10.20 -5.02 -9.17
N GLY A 58 -10.22 -5.53 -7.93
CA GLY A 58 -9.04 -6.06 -7.24
C GLY A 58 -8.22 -5.04 -6.45
N VAL A 59 -8.81 -3.88 -6.12
CA VAL A 59 -8.24 -2.96 -5.13
C VAL A 59 -8.38 -3.58 -3.73
N PRO A 60 -7.31 -3.67 -2.92
CA PRO A 60 -7.41 -4.19 -1.57
C PRO A 60 -8.33 -3.33 -0.69
N ASP A 61 -9.15 -3.97 0.14
CA ASP A 61 -10.11 -3.27 1.01
C ASP A 61 -9.43 -2.28 1.98
N VAL A 62 -8.20 -2.59 2.41
CA VAL A 62 -7.38 -1.71 3.27
C VAL A 62 -7.00 -0.38 2.61
N ASP A 63 -7.02 -0.34 1.28
CA ASP A 63 -6.73 0.85 0.49
C ASP A 63 -8.01 1.67 0.16
N LEU A 64 -9.20 1.22 0.58
CA LEU A 64 -10.48 1.87 0.29
C LEU A 64 -10.87 2.88 1.37
N PHE A 65 -11.18 4.10 0.95
CA PHE A 65 -11.81 5.11 1.80
C PHE A 65 -13.27 4.73 2.13
N GLN A 66 -13.76 5.18 3.28
CA GLN A 66 -15.14 5.04 3.74
C GLN A 66 -15.99 6.24 3.34
N THR A 67 -17.30 6.08 3.16
CA THR A 67 -18.19 7.17 2.71
C THR A 67 -18.05 8.45 3.53
N THR A 68 -17.86 8.35 4.85
CA THR A 68 -17.63 9.50 5.75
C THR A 68 -16.33 10.26 5.48
N ASP A 69 -15.31 9.60 4.95
CA ASP A 69 -14.02 10.23 4.63
C ASP A 69 -14.17 11.31 3.57
N LEU A 70 -15.02 11.06 2.57
CA LEU A 70 -15.34 12.02 1.52
C LEU A 70 -16.56 12.88 1.86
N TRP A 71 -17.66 12.27 2.31
CA TRP A 71 -18.94 12.94 2.50
C TRP A 71 -18.90 14.01 3.59
N ASP A 72 -18.25 13.68 4.73
CA ASP A 72 -18.05 14.57 5.87
C ASP A 72 -16.63 15.16 5.90
N LYS A 73 -15.86 14.94 4.83
CA LYS A 73 -14.47 15.37 4.67
C LYS A 73 -13.55 14.94 5.81
N LYS A 74 -13.80 13.77 6.43
CA LYS A 74 -13.01 13.28 7.58
C LYS A 74 -11.58 12.92 7.19
N ASN A 75 -11.36 12.42 5.98
CA ASN A 75 -10.04 12.00 5.53
C ASN A 75 -9.91 12.07 3.99
N ILE A 76 -9.79 13.27 3.45
CA ILE A 76 -9.61 13.49 2.00
C ILE A 76 -8.29 12.90 1.47
N ALA A 77 -7.27 12.81 2.33
CA ALA A 77 -6.00 12.17 1.95
C ALA A 77 -6.21 10.69 1.60
N LEU A 78 -7.04 9.97 2.36
CA LEU A 78 -7.38 8.58 2.08
C LEU A 78 -8.13 8.41 0.75
N VAL A 79 -9.03 9.35 0.40
CA VAL A 79 -9.71 9.36 -0.91
C VAL A 79 -8.69 9.40 -2.06
N THR A 80 -7.69 10.28 -1.94
CA THR A 80 -6.59 10.38 -2.91
C THR A 80 -5.75 9.11 -2.94
N SER A 81 -5.41 8.54 -1.78
CA SER A 81 -4.68 7.26 -1.68
C SER A 81 -5.43 6.11 -2.35
N THR A 82 -6.75 6.01 -2.20
CA THR A 82 -7.58 5.02 -2.92
C THR A 82 -7.48 5.20 -4.43
N ILE A 83 -7.47 6.43 -4.94
CA ILE A 83 -7.30 6.68 -6.39
C ILE A 83 -5.91 6.23 -6.88
N PHE A 84 -4.86 6.45 -6.08
CA PHE A 84 -3.54 5.89 -6.39
C PHE A 84 -3.52 4.35 -6.30
N ALA A 85 -4.26 3.75 -5.38
CA ALA A 85 -4.39 2.30 -5.29
C ALA A 85 -5.07 1.72 -6.54
N ILE A 86 -6.14 2.36 -7.04
CA ILE A 86 -6.77 2.01 -8.33
C ILE A 86 -5.74 2.10 -9.46
N GLY A 87 -4.96 3.18 -9.50
CA GLY A 87 -3.88 3.38 -10.47
C GLY A 87 -2.83 2.25 -10.47
N ARG A 88 -2.41 1.82 -9.28
CA ARG A 88 -1.50 0.67 -9.10
C ARG A 88 -2.16 -0.63 -9.54
N THR A 89 -3.43 -0.85 -9.18
CA THR A 89 -4.17 -2.06 -9.56
C THR A 89 -4.33 -2.17 -11.07
N ALA A 90 -4.51 -1.06 -11.79
CA ALA A 90 -4.63 -1.07 -13.25
C ALA A 90 -3.44 -1.71 -13.99
N TYR A 91 -2.24 -1.75 -13.40
CA TYR A 91 -1.10 -2.50 -13.97
C TYR A 91 -1.34 -4.01 -14.05
N LYS A 92 -2.27 -4.54 -13.25
CA LYS A 92 -2.67 -5.96 -13.24
C LYS A 92 -3.75 -6.28 -14.27
N HIS A 93 -4.23 -5.30 -15.04
CA HIS A 93 -5.30 -5.42 -16.03
C HIS A 93 -4.73 -5.30 -17.46
N PRO A 94 -4.38 -6.42 -18.14
CA PRO A 94 -3.80 -6.41 -19.48
C PRO A 94 -4.75 -5.89 -20.56
N GLU A 95 -6.03 -5.72 -20.27
CA GLU A 95 -7.04 -5.09 -21.13
C GLU A 95 -6.96 -3.56 -21.10
N TRP A 96 -6.38 -2.97 -20.05
CA TRP A 96 -6.22 -1.52 -19.95
C TRP A 96 -5.18 -1.03 -20.97
N ARG A 97 -5.54 0.01 -21.73
CA ARG A 97 -4.70 0.64 -22.76
C ARG A 97 -4.50 2.14 -22.53
N GLY A 98 -5.04 2.67 -21.43
CA GLY A 98 -4.97 4.08 -21.10
C GLY A 98 -3.70 4.45 -20.33
N PRO A 99 -3.59 5.72 -19.89
CA PRO A 99 -2.47 6.17 -19.07
C PRO A 99 -2.46 5.43 -17.72
N HIS A 100 -1.27 5.29 -17.16
CA HIS A 100 -1.08 4.74 -15.82
C HIS A 100 -0.80 5.85 -14.82
N LEU A 101 -1.22 5.64 -13.57
CA LEU A 101 -1.01 6.55 -12.47
C LEU A 101 -0.01 5.94 -11.48
N GLY A 102 1.14 6.60 -11.32
CA GLY A 102 2.23 6.15 -10.45
C GLY A 102 3.26 5.26 -11.16
N PRO A 103 4.31 4.82 -10.45
CA PRO A 103 5.34 3.93 -11.00
C PRO A 103 4.82 2.51 -11.21
N LYS A 104 5.38 1.79 -12.20
CA LYS A 104 5.08 0.37 -12.43
C LYS A 104 5.47 -0.43 -11.17
N PRO A 105 4.57 -1.24 -10.59
CA PRO A 105 4.93 -2.16 -9.52
C PRO A 105 6.04 -3.12 -9.95
N SER A 106 6.99 -3.40 -9.05
CA SER A 106 8.03 -4.40 -9.30
C SER A 106 7.44 -5.79 -9.42
N GLU A 107 7.91 -6.56 -10.41
CA GLU A 107 7.61 -7.97 -10.53
C GLU A 107 8.58 -8.77 -9.63
N GLU A 108 8.08 -9.83 -8.99
CA GLU A 108 8.92 -10.70 -8.17
C GLU A 108 9.97 -11.38 -9.06
N ASN A 109 11.25 -11.18 -8.73
CA ASN A 109 12.34 -11.87 -9.40
C ASN A 109 12.75 -13.08 -8.56
N LYS A 110 12.05 -14.21 -8.78
CA LYS A 110 12.44 -15.50 -8.20
C LYS A 110 13.77 -15.93 -8.80
N ARG A 111 14.82 -15.91 -7.97
CA ARG A 111 16.14 -16.40 -8.34
C ARG A 111 16.26 -17.83 -7.87
N ASP A 112 16.32 -18.75 -8.81
CA ASP A 112 16.66 -20.14 -8.52
C ASP A 112 18.18 -20.25 -8.42
N PHE A 113 18.65 -20.87 -7.34
CA PHE A 113 20.06 -21.18 -7.13
C PHE A 113 20.26 -22.68 -7.34
N SER A 114 21.38 -23.08 -7.94
CA SER A 114 21.73 -24.50 -8.03
C SER A 114 21.98 -25.08 -6.63
N GLU A 115 21.74 -26.37 -6.44
CA GLU A 115 22.06 -27.05 -5.18
C GLU A 115 23.54 -26.88 -4.79
N GLU A 116 24.43 -26.88 -5.78
CA GLU A 116 25.86 -26.65 -5.58
C GLU A 116 26.14 -25.23 -5.06
N GLN A 117 25.45 -24.23 -5.60
CA GLN A 117 25.56 -22.85 -5.14
C GLN A 117 24.98 -22.65 -3.73
N LEU A 118 23.87 -23.32 -3.40
CA LEU A 118 23.30 -23.32 -2.05
C LEU A 118 24.26 -23.96 -1.05
N ARG A 119 24.84 -25.12 -1.38
CA ARG A 119 25.83 -25.83 -0.55
C ARG A 119 27.12 -25.03 -0.38
N ALA A 120 27.58 -24.34 -1.42
CA ALA A 120 28.72 -23.42 -1.33
C ALA A 120 28.44 -22.25 -0.38
N GLY A 121 27.18 -21.79 -0.29
CA GLY A 121 26.73 -20.78 0.66
C GLY A 121 26.81 -21.23 2.12
N GLU A 122 26.54 -22.51 2.41
CA GLU A 122 26.63 -23.07 3.78
C GLU A 122 28.05 -23.03 4.34
N ALA A 123 29.07 -23.09 3.48
CA ALA A 123 30.47 -23.02 3.87
C ALA A 123 30.94 -21.58 4.21
N ILE A 124 30.17 -20.56 3.85
CA ILE A 124 30.51 -19.15 4.10
C ILE A 124 29.95 -18.76 5.46
N ILE A 125 30.78 -18.91 6.50
CA ILE A 125 30.47 -18.44 7.86
C ILE A 125 30.58 -16.91 7.85
N GLY A 126 29.44 -16.23 8.01
CA GLY A 126 29.41 -14.76 8.13
C GLY A 126 30.29 -14.31 9.29
N LEU A 127 31.04 -13.21 9.09
CA LEU A 127 32.05 -12.68 10.03
C LEU A 127 31.53 -12.37 11.46
N GLN A 128 30.21 -12.45 11.68
CA GLN A 128 29.52 -12.25 12.96
C GLN A 128 28.86 -13.50 13.54
N ALA A 129 29.00 -14.68 12.91
CA ALA A 129 28.48 -15.93 13.46
C ALA A 129 29.37 -16.40 14.61
N GLY A 130 29.22 -15.75 15.77
CA GLY A 130 29.82 -16.16 17.03
C GLY A 130 29.40 -17.59 17.34
N GLN A 131 30.40 -18.45 17.56
CA GLN A 131 30.19 -19.86 17.89
C GLN A 131 29.79 -19.98 19.36
N ASN A 132 28.51 -20.28 19.64
CA ASN A 132 28.02 -20.54 21.00
C ASN A 132 28.36 -21.96 21.53
N ARG A 133 29.36 -22.63 20.95
CA ARG A 133 29.69 -24.04 21.24
C ARG A 133 31.16 -24.27 21.62
N GLY A 134 31.85 -23.30 22.20
CA GLY A 134 33.10 -23.59 22.91
C GLY A 134 34.08 -22.43 23.07
N ALA A 135 33.99 -21.77 24.22
CA ALA A 135 35.09 -21.35 25.10
C ALA A 135 34.39 -20.82 26.35
N THR A 136 34.45 -21.54 27.46
CA THR A 136 33.87 -21.07 28.72
C THR A 136 34.52 -19.73 29.06
N GLN A 137 33.76 -18.64 29.01
CA GLN A 137 34.12 -17.36 29.61
C GLN A 137 34.06 -17.46 31.14
N ALA A 138 34.54 -18.57 31.70
CA ALA A 138 34.78 -18.73 33.11
C ALA A 138 36.23 -18.29 33.35
N GLY A 139 36.41 -17.06 33.85
CA GLY A 139 37.71 -16.58 34.33
C GLY A 139 38.36 -15.41 33.57
N GLN A 140 37.74 -14.86 32.53
CA GLN A 140 38.24 -13.60 31.93
C GLN A 140 37.79 -12.40 32.78
N ASN A 141 38.70 -11.87 33.60
CA ASN A 141 38.53 -10.59 34.27
C ASN A 141 39.42 -9.56 33.58
N PHE A 142 38.83 -8.72 32.73
CA PHE A 142 39.54 -7.61 32.09
C PHE A 142 39.28 -6.32 32.88
N GLY A 143 40.24 -5.97 33.73
CA GLY A 143 40.28 -4.70 34.44
C GLY A 143 41.19 -4.77 35.67
N ALA A 144 42.09 -3.81 35.83
CA ALA A 144 42.88 -3.69 37.05
C ALA A 144 41.95 -3.31 38.22
N SER A 145 41.89 -4.14 39.25
CA SER A 145 41.20 -3.85 40.51
C SER A 145 41.79 -2.59 41.13
N ARG A 146 40.98 -1.53 41.28
CA ARG A 146 41.43 -0.27 41.91
C ARG A 146 41.80 -0.53 43.38
N LYS A 147 43.08 -0.37 43.73
CA LYS A 147 43.51 -0.27 45.14
C LYS A 147 43.10 1.11 45.68
N ILE A 148 42.12 1.14 46.58
CA ILE A 148 41.86 2.32 47.41
C ILE A 148 42.81 2.23 48.61
N ILE A 149 43.78 3.14 48.70
CA ILE A 149 44.60 3.31 49.91
C ILE A 149 43.84 4.30 50.80
N LEU A 150 43.28 3.81 51.92
CA LEU A 150 42.69 4.64 52.97
C LEU A 150 43.77 4.92 54.03
N GLY A 151 44.15 6.19 54.20
CA GLY A 151 44.98 6.60 55.35
C GLY A 151 45.73 7.93 55.19
N LYS A 152 45.07 9.02 55.59
CA LYS A 152 45.60 10.03 56.52
C LYS A 152 44.44 10.62 57.31
#